data_AF-A0A6A5UW88-F1
#
_entry.id   AF-A0A6A5UW88-F1
#
_cell.length_a   1.000
_cell.length_b   1.000
_cell.length_c   1.000
_cell.angle_alpha   90.00
_cell.angle_beta   90.00
_cell.angle_gamma   90.00
#
_symmetry.space_group_name_H-M   'P 1'
#
loop_
_entity.id
_entity.type
_entity.pdbx_description
1 polymer ?
#
loop_
_entity_poly.entity_id
_entity_poly.type
_entity_poly.pdbx_seq_one_letter_code
_entity_poly.pdbx_strand_id
1 'polypeptide(L)'
;MATHIAKSATAFVPPGLESLFKRLLKLHRQANQFHESRNTEERDLASDASHRYFNGVLQETVDILRPLLSGSPKTSKFPRATASVEAINLVEDAIHKFSSLNIAGSSRDYVPPIDTRVPPEDSQSDATIEQEIKRLPEVKTVVVEMNEDQQEDEFFVLIEMFIGEIHEIREPLIKWWTAYKAGTMELSIVAVLTNVAIDLVRQAELEFEQFLVRPKKFPAALFPVSTLPILLYLWEDPPCVICLKGASEIFPTIDQDSPFRHE
;
A
#
# COMPACT_ATOMS: atom_id res chain seq x y z
N MET A 1 0.38 -15.73 26.60
CA MET A 1 -0.33 -16.11 25.35
C MET A 1 0.22 -17.41 24.75
N ALA A 2 1.51 -17.50 24.43
CA ALA A 2 2.11 -18.73 23.87
C ALA A 2 1.96 -19.98 24.75
N THR A 3 2.01 -19.85 26.07
CA THR A 3 1.74 -20.94 27.02
C THR A 3 0.31 -21.48 26.95
N HIS A 4 -0.68 -20.66 26.58
CA HIS A 4 -2.06 -21.10 26.39
C HIS A 4 -2.23 -21.82 25.05
N ILE A 5 -1.55 -21.35 24.00
CA ILE A 5 -1.52 -21.98 22.67
C ILE A 5 -0.82 -23.35 22.74
N ALA A 6 0.29 -23.45 23.48
CA ALA A 6 1.01 -24.71 23.69
C ALA A 6 0.18 -25.76 24.47
N LYS A 7 -0.70 -25.31 25.37
CA LYS A 7 -1.60 -26.20 26.14
C LYS A 7 -2.84 -26.61 25.36
N SER A 8 -3.29 -25.82 24.38
CA SER A 8 -4.35 -26.21 23.45
C SER A 8 -3.75 -27.07 22.32
N ALA A 9 -3.64 -28.38 22.56
CA ALA A 9 -3.03 -29.37 21.65
C ALA A 9 -3.69 -29.52 20.25
N THR A 10 -4.65 -28.66 19.89
CA THR A 10 -5.41 -28.66 18.63
C THR A 10 -4.97 -27.58 17.64
N ALA A 11 -4.02 -26.71 17.99
CA ALA A 11 -3.57 -25.65 17.10
C ALA A 11 -2.60 -26.18 16.04
N PHE A 12 -3.05 -26.26 14.78
CA PHE A 12 -2.19 -26.49 13.63
C PHE A 12 -1.32 -25.24 13.41
N VAL A 13 -0.01 -25.39 13.63
CA VAL A 13 0.95 -24.30 13.42
C VAL A 13 1.61 -24.49 12.05
N PRO A 14 1.51 -23.50 11.13
CA PRO A 14 2.10 -23.62 9.80
C PRO A 14 3.62 -23.86 9.86
N PRO A 15 4.17 -24.77 9.04
CA PRO A 15 5.61 -25.09 9.06
C PRO A 15 6.50 -23.91 8.66
N GLY A 16 5.97 -22.93 7.93
CA GLY A 16 6.68 -21.69 7.56
C GLY A 16 6.89 -20.72 8.73
N LEU A 17 6.13 -20.86 9.82
CA LEU A 17 6.18 -19.95 10.96
C LEU A 17 7.54 -20.03 11.68
N GLU A 18 8.17 -21.21 11.74
CA GLU A 18 9.49 -21.37 12.33
C GLU A 18 10.56 -20.58 11.55
N SER A 19 10.49 -20.61 10.21
CA SER A 19 11.40 -19.86 9.35
C SER A 19 11.21 -18.35 9.51
N LEU A 20 9.95 -17.90 9.66
CA LEU A 20 9.65 -16.49 9.92
C LEU A 20 10.19 -16.03 11.28
N PHE A 21 9.97 -16.81 12.34
CA PHE A 21 10.52 -16.50 13.65
C PHE A 21 12.05 -16.47 13.67
N LYS A 22 12.71 -17.43 13.00
CA LYS A 22 14.17 -17.44 12.85
C LYS A 22 14.68 -16.20 12.12
N ARG A 23 14.00 -15.80 11.03
CA ARG A 23 14.35 -14.59 10.27
C ARG A 23 14.16 -13.33 11.09
N LEU A 24 13.03 -13.22 11.80
CA LEU A 24 12.71 -12.08 12.64
C LEU A 24 13.71 -11.94 13.80
N LEU A 25 14.05 -13.05 14.47
CA LEU A 25 15.10 -13.06 15.50
C LEU A 25 16.47 -12.68 14.95
N LYS A 26 16.82 -13.13 13.74
CA LYS A 26 18.08 -12.74 13.07
C LYS A 26 18.13 -11.24 12.82
N LEU A 27 17.06 -10.67 12.26
CA LEU A 27 16.96 -9.24 11.96
C LEU A 27 17.04 -8.39 13.24
N HIS A 28 16.31 -8.77 14.28
CA HIS A 28 16.34 -8.03 15.55
C HIS A 28 17.70 -8.11 16.25
N ARG A 29 18.41 -9.24 16.15
CA ARG A 29 19.79 -9.33 16.67
C ARG A 29 20.76 -8.46 15.89
N GLN A 30 20.64 -8.41 14.57
CA GLN A 30 21.45 -7.54 13.73
C GLN A 30 21.19 -6.06 14.02
N ALA A 31 19.92 -5.67 14.20
CA ALA A 31 19.56 -4.33 14.61
C ALA A 31 20.16 -3.98 15.98
N ASN A 32 20.01 -4.83 16.99
CA ASN A 32 20.62 -4.60 18.30
C ASN A 32 22.14 -4.50 18.22
N GLN A 33 22.81 -5.36 17.44
CA GLN A 33 24.26 -5.31 17.27
C GLN A 33 24.70 -4.00 16.59
N PHE A 34 23.94 -3.53 15.60
CA PHE A 34 24.17 -2.24 14.96
C PHE A 34 24.04 -1.08 15.97
N HIS A 35 22.97 -1.07 16.77
CA HIS A 35 22.77 -0.07 17.83
C HIS A 35 23.86 -0.11 18.90
N GLU A 36 24.30 -1.31 19.30
CA GLU A 36 25.38 -1.50 20.28
C GLU A 36 26.77 -1.08 19.76
N SER A 37 26.97 -1.07 18.43
CA SER A 37 28.22 -0.65 17.79
C SER A 37 28.40 0.87 17.65
N ARG A 38 27.36 1.67 17.97
CA ARG A 38 27.45 3.13 17.97
C ARG A 38 28.14 3.65 19.25
N ASN A 39 28.83 4.79 19.12
CA ASN A 39 29.60 5.41 20.20
C ASN A 39 28.76 5.63 21.47
N THR A 40 29.36 5.36 22.62
CA THR A 40 28.71 5.33 23.94
C THR A 40 28.05 6.64 24.36
N GLU A 41 28.44 7.78 23.76
CA GLU A 41 27.92 9.11 24.07
C GLU A 41 26.50 9.37 23.50
N GLU A 42 26.06 8.61 22.48
CA GLU A 42 24.70 8.70 21.89
C GLU A 42 23.81 7.51 22.26
N ARG A 43 24.25 6.65 23.20
CA ARG A 43 23.50 5.44 23.56
C ARG A 43 22.37 5.76 24.51
N ASP A 44 21.15 5.53 24.05
CA ASP A 44 19.99 5.45 24.93
C ASP A 44 19.96 4.05 25.59
N LEU A 45 20.58 3.97 26.78
CA LEU A 45 20.65 2.75 27.57
C LEU A 45 19.27 2.18 27.93
N ALA A 46 18.23 3.02 28.01
CA ALA A 46 16.86 2.58 28.28
C ALA A 46 16.22 1.92 27.05
N SER A 47 16.52 2.44 25.85
CA SER A 47 16.11 1.84 24.58
C SER A 47 16.80 0.48 24.37
N ASP A 48 18.12 0.41 24.58
CA ASP A 48 18.90 -0.84 24.46
C ASP A 48 18.37 -1.95 25.39
N ALA A 49 18.03 -1.59 26.64
CA ALA A 49 17.47 -2.53 27.61
C ALA A 49 16.09 -3.07 27.16
N SER A 50 15.25 -2.22 26.58
CA SER A 50 13.92 -2.59 26.08
C SER A 50 14.02 -3.54 24.88
N HIS A 51 14.94 -3.26 23.95
CA HIS A 51 15.18 -4.13 22.79
C HIS A 51 15.74 -5.51 23.19
N ARG A 52 16.60 -5.57 24.22
CA ARG A 52 17.08 -6.84 24.78
C ARG A 52 15.96 -7.64 25.46
N TYR A 53 15.10 -6.97 26.22
CA TYR A 53 13.94 -7.60 26.86
C TYR A 53 12.98 -8.19 25.83
N PHE A 54 12.64 -7.43 24.79
CA PHE A 54 11.76 -7.90 23.71
C PHE A 54 12.33 -9.13 22.98
N ASN A 55 13.64 -9.15 22.70
CA ASN A 55 14.31 -10.32 22.12
C ASN A 55 14.22 -11.55 23.02
N GLY A 56 14.31 -11.36 24.34
CA GLY A 56 14.11 -12.43 25.32
C GLY A 56 12.70 -13.03 25.24
N VAL A 57 11.68 -12.18 25.22
CA VAL A 57 10.27 -12.60 25.12
C VAL A 57 10.00 -13.37 23.83
N LEU A 58 10.52 -12.89 22.69
CA LEU A 58 10.37 -13.59 21.40
C LEU A 58 11.08 -14.95 21.40
N GLN A 59 12.28 -15.03 21.96
CA GLN A 59 13.02 -16.27 22.07
C GLN A 59 12.26 -17.29 22.92
N GLU A 60 11.77 -16.87 24.08
CA GLU A 60 10.97 -17.70 24.99
C GLU A 60 9.68 -18.19 24.31
N THR A 61 9.01 -17.30 23.58
CA THR A 61 7.80 -17.63 22.79
C THR A 61 8.10 -18.72 21.76
N VAL A 62 9.22 -18.60 21.02
CA VAL A 62 9.64 -19.62 20.04
C VAL A 62 10.00 -20.93 20.72
N ASP A 63 10.68 -20.89 21.87
CA ASP A 63 11.04 -22.08 22.63
C ASP A 63 9.79 -22.84 23.13
N ILE A 64 8.76 -22.11 23.56
CA ILE A 64 7.46 -22.68 23.97
C ILE A 64 6.71 -23.29 22.78
N LEU A 65 6.79 -22.67 21.59
CA LEU A 65 6.10 -23.13 20.38
C LEU A 65 6.88 -24.21 19.61
N ARG A 66 8.18 -24.38 19.86
CA ARG A 66 9.06 -25.35 19.18
C ARG A 66 8.55 -26.80 19.23
N PRO A 67 7.99 -27.33 20.34
CA PRO A 67 7.44 -28.68 20.37
C PRO A 67 6.28 -28.88 19.39
N LEU A 68 5.46 -27.84 19.18
CA LEU A 68 4.34 -27.87 18.24
C LEU A 68 4.81 -27.78 16.78
N LEU A 69 5.92 -27.08 16.53
CA LEU A 69 6.54 -26.95 15.21
C LEU A 69 7.29 -28.24 14.80
N SER A 70 7.95 -28.89 15.76
CA SER A 70 8.74 -30.12 15.53
C SER A 70 7.88 -31.39 15.41
N GLY A 71 6.61 -31.33 15.84
CA GLY A 71 5.66 -32.44 15.79
C GLY A 71 4.93 -32.61 14.45
N SER A 72 5.15 -31.70 13.49
CA SER A 72 4.57 -31.83 12.16
C SER A 72 5.19 -33.04 11.44
N PRO A 73 4.38 -34.01 10.95
CA PRO A 73 4.91 -35.17 10.26
C PRO A 73 5.75 -34.70 9.08
N LYS A 74 7.03 -35.10 9.09
CA LYS A 74 7.96 -34.94 7.96
C LYS A 74 7.45 -35.75 6.79
N THR A 75 6.45 -35.25 6.08
CA THR A 75 6.06 -35.80 4.79
C THR A 75 7.17 -35.48 3.80
N SER A 76 8.03 -36.48 3.61
CA SER A 76 8.46 -36.96 2.31
C SER A 76 8.94 -35.90 1.31
N LYS A 77 10.27 -35.87 1.10
CA LYS A 77 10.97 -35.61 -0.16
C LYS A 77 10.10 -34.99 -1.27
N PHE A 78 10.07 -33.67 -1.35
CA PHE A 78 9.66 -32.99 -2.58
C PHE A 78 10.79 -33.11 -3.62
N PRO A 79 10.51 -33.60 -4.84
CA PRO A 79 11.43 -33.46 -5.95
C PRO A 79 11.56 -31.97 -6.30
N ARG A 80 12.81 -31.53 -6.42
CA ARG A 80 13.20 -30.21 -6.87
C ARG A 80 12.93 -30.06 -8.36
N ALA A 81 11.83 -29.41 -8.73
CA ALA A 81 11.67 -28.56 -9.92
C ALA A 81 10.21 -28.08 -10.02
N THR A 82 10.01 -26.83 -10.44
CA THR A 82 8.73 -26.19 -10.88
C THR A 82 7.60 -26.07 -9.84
N ALA A 83 7.74 -25.17 -8.87
CA ALA A 83 6.63 -24.74 -7.99
C ALA A 83 6.62 -23.21 -7.78
N SER A 84 6.91 -22.45 -8.85
CA SER A 84 6.92 -20.96 -8.82
C SER A 84 5.71 -20.33 -9.51
N VAL A 85 4.78 -21.13 -10.07
CA VAL A 85 3.62 -20.61 -10.82
C VAL A 85 2.30 -20.80 -10.05
N GLU A 86 2.17 -21.85 -9.24
CA GLU A 86 0.91 -22.13 -8.52
C GLU A 86 0.69 -21.28 -7.25
N ALA A 87 1.75 -20.76 -6.63
CA ALA A 87 1.60 -19.89 -5.46
C ALA A 87 1.19 -18.45 -5.83
N ILE A 88 1.45 -18.03 -7.07
CA ILE A 88 1.01 -16.73 -7.61
C ILE A 88 -0.48 -16.81 -7.97
N ASN A 89 -0.90 -17.93 -8.58
CA ASN A 89 -2.30 -18.15 -8.95
C ASN A 89 -3.26 -18.22 -7.73
N LEU A 90 -2.80 -18.70 -6.57
CA LEU A 90 -3.63 -18.73 -5.34
C LEU A 90 -3.87 -17.35 -4.71
N VAL A 91 -2.99 -16.37 -4.98
CA VAL A 91 -3.16 -14.98 -4.52
C VAL A 91 -4.02 -14.21 -5.53
N GLU A 92 -3.88 -14.47 -6.83
CA GLU A 92 -4.77 -13.93 -7.87
C GLU A 92 -6.21 -14.46 -7.76
N ASP A 93 -6.41 -15.74 -7.44
CA ASP A 93 -7.75 -16.31 -7.20
C ASP A 93 -8.45 -15.76 -5.96
N ALA A 94 -7.72 -15.18 -5.00
CA ALA A 94 -8.31 -14.47 -3.87
C ALA A 94 -8.71 -13.03 -4.23
N ILE A 95 -7.99 -12.40 -5.17
CA ILE A 95 -8.27 -11.04 -5.66
C ILE A 95 -9.47 -11.06 -6.63
N HIS A 96 -9.66 -12.13 -7.40
CA HIS A 96 -10.78 -12.27 -8.35
C HIS A 96 -12.11 -12.76 -7.76
N LYS A 97 -12.19 -13.08 -6.46
CA LYS A 97 -13.45 -13.52 -5.82
C LYS A 97 -14.51 -12.42 -5.64
N PHE A 98 -14.16 -11.17 -5.91
CA PHE A 98 -15.12 -10.06 -5.95
C PHE A 98 -15.61 -9.72 -7.36
N SER A 99 -15.01 -10.31 -8.41
CA SER A 99 -15.40 -10.06 -9.82
C SER A 99 -16.82 -10.55 -10.16
N SER A 100 -17.38 -11.44 -9.34
CA SER A 100 -18.72 -12.01 -9.50
C SER A 100 -19.76 -11.41 -8.55
N LEU A 101 -19.41 -10.38 -7.77
CA LEU A 101 -20.36 -9.68 -6.92
C LEU A 101 -21.14 -8.66 -7.76
N ASN A 102 -22.21 -9.11 -8.43
CA ASN A 102 -23.19 -8.21 -9.03
C ASN A 102 -23.86 -7.40 -7.91
N ILE A 103 -23.42 -6.17 -7.70
CA ILE A 103 -24.09 -5.21 -6.81
C ILE A 103 -25.40 -4.81 -7.49
N ALA A 104 -26.46 -5.57 -7.21
CA ALA A 104 -27.83 -5.16 -7.47
C ALA A 104 -28.15 -3.98 -6.55
N GLY A 105 -27.82 -2.76 -7.00
CA GLY A 105 -28.03 -1.55 -6.22
C GLY A 105 -27.31 -0.30 -6.71
N SER A 106 -26.78 -0.28 -7.94
CA SER A 106 -26.45 1.01 -8.55
C SER A 106 -27.75 1.75 -8.85
N SER A 107 -28.03 2.77 -8.03
CA SER A 107 -29.09 3.76 -8.15
C SER A 107 -29.25 4.24 -9.60
N ARG A 108 -30.06 3.52 -10.37
CA ARG A 108 -30.53 3.92 -11.71
C ARG A 108 -32.05 3.82 -11.78
N ASP A 109 -32.72 4.12 -10.67
CA ASP A 109 -34.17 4.38 -10.62
C ASP A 109 -34.46 5.89 -10.76
N TYR A 110 -33.77 6.57 -11.68
CA TYR A 110 -34.29 7.82 -12.22
C TYR A 110 -35.04 7.50 -13.51
N VAL A 111 -36.32 7.21 -13.36
CA VAL A 111 -37.28 7.14 -14.47
C VAL A 111 -37.81 8.56 -14.69
N PRO A 112 -37.41 9.29 -15.75
CA PRO A 112 -38.09 10.52 -16.10
C PRO A 112 -39.54 10.19 -16.48
N PRO A 113 -40.53 11.04 -16.15
CA PRO A 113 -41.92 10.75 -16.41
C PRO A 113 -42.16 10.70 -17.92
N ILE A 114 -42.34 9.48 -18.45
CA ILE A 114 -42.78 9.25 -19.83
C ILE A 114 -44.30 9.41 -19.86
N ASP A 115 -44.75 10.38 -20.66
CA ASP A 115 -46.15 10.67 -20.92
C ASP A 115 -46.83 9.42 -21.54
N THR A 116 -47.90 8.98 -20.89
CA THR A 116 -48.53 7.68 -21.11
C THR A 116 -49.55 7.79 -22.22
N ARG A 117 -49.24 7.32 -23.43
CA ARG A 117 -50.25 6.79 -24.36
C ARG A 117 -49.71 5.65 -25.22
N VAL A 118 -50.51 4.56 -25.20
CA VAL A 118 -50.66 3.44 -26.16
C VAL A 118 -50.26 2.05 -25.59
N PRO A 119 -51.09 1.00 -25.80
CA PRO A 119 -51.41 -0.06 -24.82
C PRO A 119 -50.67 -1.40 -25.07
N PRO A 120 -50.89 -2.45 -24.25
CA PRO A 120 -49.96 -3.56 -24.08
C PRO A 120 -50.19 -4.66 -25.10
N GLU A 121 -49.14 -5.40 -25.46
CA GLU A 121 -49.23 -6.82 -25.79
C GLU A 121 -47.86 -7.51 -25.77
N ASP A 122 -47.86 -8.64 -25.06
CA ASP A 122 -47.12 -9.88 -25.25
C ASP A 122 -45.61 -10.02 -24.94
N SER A 123 -45.41 -10.98 -24.03
CA SER A 123 -44.19 -11.62 -23.60
C SER A 123 -43.42 -12.26 -24.77
N GLN A 124 -42.13 -11.92 -24.94
CA GLN A 124 -41.18 -12.82 -25.59
C GLN A 124 -39.70 -12.46 -25.35
N SER A 125 -39.00 -13.44 -24.74
CA SER A 125 -37.61 -13.85 -24.93
C SER A 125 -36.44 -12.87 -24.76
N ASP A 126 -35.58 -13.27 -23.83
CA ASP A 126 -34.23 -12.84 -23.44
C ASP A 126 -33.15 -12.87 -24.57
N ALA A 127 -33.56 -12.96 -25.84
CA ALA A 127 -32.66 -13.07 -27.00
C ALA A 127 -32.50 -11.75 -27.79
N THR A 128 -33.23 -10.70 -27.42
CA THR A 128 -33.28 -9.44 -28.18
C THR A 128 -32.20 -8.43 -27.75
N ILE A 129 -31.64 -8.56 -26.55
CA ILE A 129 -30.66 -7.59 -26.01
C ILE A 129 -29.35 -7.59 -26.81
N GLU A 130 -28.90 -8.74 -27.33
CA GLU A 130 -27.66 -8.82 -28.13
C GLU A 130 -27.80 -8.22 -29.55
N GLN A 131 -29.02 -8.12 -30.10
CA GLN A 131 -29.21 -7.52 -31.43
C GLN A 131 -29.34 -6.00 -31.38
N GLU A 132 -29.69 -5.41 -30.22
CA GLU A 132 -29.88 -3.97 -30.09
C GLU A 132 -28.56 -3.22 -29.81
N ILE A 133 -27.54 -3.89 -29.26
CA ILE A 133 -26.18 -3.33 -29.10
C ILE A 133 -25.52 -3.05 -30.47
N LYS A 134 -25.93 -3.75 -31.53
CA LYS A 134 -25.43 -3.52 -32.91
C LYS A 134 -25.98 -2.27 -33.59
N ARG A 135 -26.88 -1.52 -32.95
CA ARG A 135 -27.48 -0.29 -33.48
C ARG A 135 -27.14 0.97 -32.69
N LEU A 136 -26.16 0.89 -31.79
CA LEU A 136 -25.61 2.10 -31.19
C LEU A 136 -24.86 2.87 -32.29
N PRO A 137 -25.19 4.15 -32.54
CA PRO A 137 -24.41 4.97 -33.46
C PRO A 137 -22.98 5.00 -32.96
N GLU A 138 -22.03 4.76 -33.87
CA GLU A 138 -20.59 4.82 -33.61
C GLU A 138 -20.28 6.18 -32.98
N VAL A 139 -20.04 6.18 -31.66
CA VAL A 139 -19.74 7.39 -30.91
C VAL A 139 -18.35 7.81 -31.35
N LYS A 140 -18.29 8.76 -32.29
CA LYS A 140 -17.06 9.39 -32.70
C LYS A 140 -16.39 9.94 -31.45
N THR A 141 -15.27 9.34 -31.06
CA THR A 141 -14.45 9.80 -29.94
C THR A 141 -14.01 11.22 -30.24
N VAL A 142 -14.60 12.17 -29.54
CA VAL A 142 -14.20 13.59 -29.60
C VAL A 142 -12.89 13.68 -28.82
N VAL A 143 -11.79 13.75 -29.54
CA VAL A 143 -10.48 14.08 -28.96
C VAL A 143 -10.49 15.58 -28.71
N VAL A 144 -10.57 15.97 -27.44
CA VAL A 144 -10.42 17.37 -27.03
C VAL A 144 -8.92 17.67 -27.03
N GLU A 145 -8.45 18.46 -27.99
CA GLU A 145 -7.09 18.96 -28.00
C GLU A 145 -6.99 20.08 -26.96
N MET A 146 -6.40 19.78 -25.80
CA MET A 146 -6.03 20.82 -24.83
C MET A 146 -4.73 21.51 -25.26
N ASN A 147 -4.70 22.83 -25.13
CA ASN A 147 -3.48 23.60 -25.34
C ASN A 147 -2.44 23.30 -24.24
N GLU A 148 -1.15 23.41 -24.56
CA GLU A 148 -0.07 23.11 -23.59
C GLU A 148 -0.18 23.95 -22.31
N ASP A 149 -0.57 25.22 -22.41
CA ASP A 149 -0.79 26.10 -21.25
C ASP A 149 -1.94 25.60 -20.35
N GLN A 150 -3.03 25.11 -20.96
CA GLN A 150 -4.17 24.54 -20.21
C GLN A 150 -3.82 23.22 -19.53
N GLN A 151 -2.95 22.41 -20.15
CA GLN A 151 -2.44 21.18 -19.54
C GLN A 151 -1.58 21.47 -18.31
N GLU A 152 -0.80 22.55 -18.33
CA GLU A 152 0.01 22.97 -17.18
C GLU A 152 -0.87 23.46 -16.03
N ASP A 153 -1.87 24.29 -16.31
CA ASP A 153 -2.80 24.76 -15.28
C ASP A 153 -3.57 23.60 -14.63
N GLU A 154 -4.11 22.67 -15.44
CA GLU A 154 -4.80 21.48 -14.91
C GLU A 154 -3.86 20.59 -14.10
N PHE A 155 -2.60 20.43 -14.53
CA PHE A 155 -1.59 19.68 -13.81
C PHE A 155 -1.33 20.25 -12.41
N PHE A 156 -1.20 21.57 -12.26
CA PHE A 156 -1.00 22.19 -10.95
C PHE A 156 -2.24 22.10 -10.06
N VAL A 157 -3.44 22.27 -10.63
CA VAL A 157 -4.70 22.08 -9.88
C VAL A 157 -4.81 20.66 -9.34
N LEU A 158 -4.45 19.64 -10.14
CA LEU A 158 -4.44 18.25 -9.68
C LEU A 158 -3.45 18.03 -8.54
N ILE A 159 -2.26 18.64 -8.59
CA ILE A 159 -1.28 18.57 -7.49
C ILE A 159 -1.84 19.23 -6.23
N GLU A 160 -2.49 20.39 -6.34
CA GLU A 160 -3.10 21.07 -5.19
C GLU A 160 -4.19 20.20 -4.53
N MET A 161 -5.06 19.60 -5.34
CA MET A 161 -6.08 18.65 -4.85
C MET A 161 -5.45 17.47 -4.12
N PHE A 162 -4.40 16.88 -4.70
CA PHE A 162 -3.68 15.75 -4.10
C PHE A 162 -3.01 16.12 -2.76
N ILE A 163 -2.42 17.30 -2.65
CA ILE A 163 -1.87 17.80 -1.38
C ILE A 163 -2.99 17.97 -0.34
N GLY A 164 -4.16 18.43 -0.77
CA GLY A 164 -5.37 18.48 0.06
C GLY A 164 -5.70 17.13 0.67
N GLU A 165 -5.75 16.07 -0.14
CA GLU A 165 -6.03 14.69 0.32
C GLU A 165 -4.97 14.19 1.33
N ILE A 166 -3.67 14.44 1.08
CA ILE A 166 -2.62 14.11 2.04
C ILE A 166 -2.79 14.89 3.35
N HIS A 167 -3.22 16.15 3.28
CA HIS A 167 -3.48 16.96 4.46
C HIS A 167 -4.59 16.37 5.33
N GLU A 168 -5.66 15.85 4.71
CA GLU A 168 -6.75 15.18 5.41
C GLU A 168 -6.27 13.94 6.18
N ILE A 169 -5.29 13.20 5.66
CA ILE A 169 -4.67 12.05 6.36
C ILE A 169 -3.80 12.53 7.52
N ARG A 170 -3.14 13.68 7.37
CA ARG A 170 -2.22 14.24 8.38
C ARG A 170 -2.95 14.71 9.64
N GLU A 171 -4.14 15.27 9.52
CA GLU A 171 -4.91 15.79 10.66
C GLU A 171 -5.20 14.72 11.75
N PRO A 172 -5.77 13.54 11.41
CA PRO A 172 -5.94 12.43 12.35
C PRO A 172 -4.62 11.98 12.97
N LEU A 173 -3.54 11.95 12.19
CA LEU A 173 -2.23 11.53 12.67
C LEU A 173 -1.74 12.43 13.80
N ILE A 174 -1.83 13.76 13.63
CA ILE A 174 -1.50 14.73 14.67
C ILE A 174 -2.38 14.51 15.92
N LYS A 175 -3.68 14.25 15.73
CA LYS A 175 -4.61 13.98 16.83
C LYS A 175 -4.23 12.71 17.61
N TRP A 176 -3.82 11.63 16.95
CA TRP A 176 -3.41 10.39 17.61
C TRP A 176 -2.09 10.54 18.37
N TRP A 177 -1.11 11.20 17.77
CA TRP A 177 0.17 11.46 18.44
C TRP A 177 0.04 12.41 19.64
N THR A 178 -0.87 13.39 19.56
CA THR A 178 -1.19 14.24 20.72
C THR A 178 -1.94 13.49 21.81
N ALA A 179 -2.85 12.58 21.47
CA ALA A 179 -3.51 11.68 22.43
C ALA A 179 -2.51 10.74 23.13
N TYR A 180 -1.56 10.17 22.38
CA TYR A 180 -0.46 9.39 22.96
C TYR A 180 0.37 10.23 23.93
N LYS A 181 0.76 11.46 23.54
CA LYS A 181 1.50 12.37 24.43
C LYS A 181 0.73 12.71 25.71
N ALA A 182 -0.60 12.76 25.65
CA ALA A 182 -1.47 12.96 26.80
C ALA A 182 -1.68 11.69 27.66
N GLY A 183 -1.15 10.54 27.22
CA GLY A 183 -1.34 9.25 27.89
C GLY A 183 -2.73 8.64 27.71
N THR A 184 -3.54 9.15 26.77
CA THR A 184 -4.91 8.65 26.53
C THR A 184 -4.98 7.53 25.50
N MET A 185 -3.89 7.27 24.78
CA MET A 185 -3.79 6.22 23.77
C MET A 185 -2.46 5.47 23.91
N GLU A 186 -2.47 4.15 23.65
CA GLU A 186 -1.27 3.31 23.72
C GLU A 186 -0.38 3.52 22.47
N LEU A 187 0.95 3.47 22.67
CA LEU A 187 1.93 3.62 21.58
C LEU A 187 1.74 2.60 20.46
N SER A 188 1.41 1.35 20.81
CA SER A 188 1.22 0.27 19.84
C SER A 188 0.11 0.60 18.83
N ILE A 189 -0.99 1.19 19.30
CA ILE A 189 -2.11 1.64 18.48
C ILE A 189 -1.68 2.77 17.55
N VAL A 190 -1.02 3.80 18.08
CA VAL A 190 -0.55 4.94 17.28
C VAL A 190 0.47 4.53 16.23
N ALA A 191 1.37 3.59 16.55
CA ALA A 191 2.34 3.07 15.62
C ALA A 191 1.68 2.31 14.45
N VAL A 192 0.69 1.45 14.75
CA VAL A 192 -0.08 0.74 13.71
C VAL A 192 -0.84 1.74 12.83
N LEU A 193 -1.53 2.71 13.43
CA LEU A 193 -2.26 3.74 12.68
C LEU A 193 -1.33 4.60 11.81
N THR A 194 -0.12 4.89 12.28
CA THR A 194 0.89 5.63 11.50
C THR A 194 1.34 4.82 10.29
N ASN A 195 1.58 3.51 10.44
CA ASN A 195 1.93 2.65 9.31
C ASN A 195 0.79 2.58 8.28
N VAL A 196 -0.46 2.45 8.75
CA VAL A 196 -1.65 2.48 7.88
C VAL A 196 -1.74 3.81 7.14
N ALA A 197 -1.52 4.94 7.81
CA ALA A 197 -1.54 6.25 7.16
C ALA A 197 -0.45 6.38 6.07
N ILE A 198 0.76 5.84 6.32
CA ILE A 198 1.84 5.80 5.33
C ILE A 198 1.43 4.95 4.12
N ASP A 199 0.80 3.80 4.35
CA ASP A 199 0.36 2.91 3.27
C ASP A 199 -0.78 3.54 2.45
N LEU A 200 -1.68 4.29 3.10
CA LEU A 200 -2.72 5.07 2.40
C LEU A 200 -2.11 6.15 1.51
N VAL A 201 -1.11 6.89 1.99
CA VAL A 201 -0.43 7.92 1.19
C VAL A 201 0.29 7.27 0.00
N ARG A 202 0.98 6.14 0.20
CA ARG A 202 1.63 5.40 -0.90
C ARG A 202 0.64 4.93 -1.94
N GLN A 203 -0.53 4.45 -1.51
CA GLN A 203 -1.58 4.03 -2.44
C GLN A 203 -2.13 5.25 -3.21
N ALA A 204 -2.40 6.36 -2.53
CA ALA A 204 -2.84 7.60 -3.16
C ALA A 204 -1.80 8.12 -4.17
N GLU A 205 -0.50 8.05 -3.86
CA GLU A 205 0.57 8.40 -4.81
C GLU A 205 0.54 7.54 -6.08
N LEU A 206 0.31 6.23 -5.92
CA LEU A 206 0.25 5.30 -7.05
C LEU A 206 -1.00 5.50 -7.90
N GLU A 207 -2.14 5.79 -7.27
CA GLU A 207 -3.39 6.10 -7.98
C GLU A 207 -3.27 7.44 -8.70
N PHE A 208 -2.72 8.45 -8.04
CA PHE A 208 -2.48 9.76 -8.63
C PHE A 208 -1.58 9.68 -9.87
N GLU A 209 -0.50 8.89 -9.84
CA GLU A 209 0.38 8.70 -11.01
C GLU A 209 -0.36 8.15 -12.23
N GLN A 210 -1.40 7.34 -12.03
CA GLN A 210 -2.16 6.74 -13.13
C GLN A 210 -3.09 7.74 -13.82
N PHE A 211 -3.63 8.71 -13.07
CA PHE A 211 -4.54 9.71 -13.60
C PHE A 211 -3.83 10.98 -14.08
N LEU A 212 -2.57 11.16 -13.70
CA LEU A 212 -1.81 12.37 -13.99
C LEU A 212 -1.41 12.47 -15.47
N VAL A 213 -1.96 13.47 -16.16
CA VAL A 213 -1.49 13.86 -17.50
C VAL A 213 -0.32 14.81 -17.33
N ARG A 214 0.90 14.33 -17.62
CA ARG A 214 2.13 15.09 -17.40
C ARG A 214 2.46 16.00 -18.60
N PRO A 215 2.66 17.31 -18.40
CA PRO A 215 3.21 18.19 -19.43
C PRO A 215 4.63 17.78 -19.83
N LYS A 216 5.03 18.09 -21.06
CA LYS A 216 6.39 17.77 -21.58
C LYS A 216 7.52 18.36 -20.74
N LYS A 217 7.27 19.48 -20.04
CA LYS A 217 8.23 20.15 -19.15
C LYS A 217 8.54 19.33 -17.89
N PHE A 218 7.65 18.43 -17.48
CA PHE A 218 7.74 17.68 -16.21
C PHE A 218 7.67 16.16 -16.43
N PRO A 219 8.72 15.54 -17.00
CA PRO A 219 8.74 14.10 -17.22
C PRO A 219 8.82 13.32 -15.89
N ALA A 220 8.16 12.17 -15.83
CA ALA A 220 8.10 11.30 -14.65
C ALA A 220 9.49 10.86 -14.14
N ALA A 221 10.47 10.72 -15.04
CA ALA A 221 11.83 10.31 -14.69
C ALA A 221 12.58 11.33 -13.81
N LEU A 222 12.26 12.62 -13.95
CA LEU A 222 12.89 13.69 -13.17
C LEU A 222 12.04 14.11 -11.96
N PHE A 223 10.72 13.97 -12.08
CA PHE A 223 9.76 14.45 -11.09
C PHE A 223 8.76 13.34 -10.70
N PRO A 224 9.16 12.39 -9.83
CA PRO A 224 8.24 11.41 -9.28
C PRO A 224 7.15 12.08 -8.44
N VAL A 225 5.99 11.42 -8.27
CA VAL A 225 4.81 11.96 -7.56
C VAL A 225 5.17 12.54 -6.19
N SER A 226 6.01 11.84 -5.44
CA SER A 226 6.44 12.25 -4.10
C SER A 226 7.15 13.61 -4.05
N THR A 227 7.68 14.09 -5.19
CA THR A 227 8.35 15.39 -5.31
C THR A 227 7.48 16.48 -5.93
N LEU A 228 6.30 16.13 -6.46
CA LEU A 228 5.39 17.10 -7.08
C LEU A 228 4.92 18.21 -6.13
N PRO A 229 4.64 17.95 -4.84
CA PRO A 229 4.29 19.02 -3.93
C PRO A 229 5.37 20.11 -3.81
N ILE A 230 6.65 19.75 -3.97
CA ILE A 230 7.76 20.70 -3.94
C ILE A 230 7.71 21.63 -5.15
N LEU A 231 7.24 21.15 -6.31
CA LEU A 231 7.10 21.98 -7.51
C LEU A 231 6.10 23.12 -7.30
N LEU A 232 5.01 22.88 -6.56
CA LEU A 232 4.02 23.90 -6.25
C LEU A 232 4.65 25.07 -5.47
N TYR A 233 5.45 24.75 -4.44
CA TYR A 233 6.18 25.74 -3.65
C TYR A 233 7.23 26.50 -4.46
N LEU A 234 7.89 25.84 -5.41
CA LEU A 234 8.89 26.48 -6.28
C LEU A 234 8.26 27.34 -7.39
N TRP A 235 6.98 27.14 -7.67
CA TRP A 235 6.24 27.87 -8.69
C TRP A 235 5.64 29.17 -8.15
N GLU A 236 5.10 29.16 -6.93
CA GLU A 236 4.53 30.36 -6.27
C GLU A 236 5.60 31.41 -5.94
N ASP A 237 6.82 30.99 -5.61
CA ASP A 237 7.98 31.86 -5.43
C ASP A 237 9.11 31.33 -6.31
N PRO A 238 9.53 31.95 -7.43
CA PRO A 238 10.63 31.41 -8.23
C PRO A 238 11.99 31.68 -7.53
N PRO A 239 12.64 30.71 -6.87
CA PRO A 239 14.03 30.88 -6.51
C PRO A 239 14.90 30.85 -7.76
N CYS A 240 15.99 31.61 -7.72
CA CYS A 240 17.03 31.63 -8.74
C CYS A 240 17.34 30.22 -9.27
N VAL A 241 17.24 30.03 -10.60
CA VAL A 241 17.38 28.76 -11.37
C VAL A 241 18.65 27.95 -11.03
N ILE A 242 19.59 28.56 -10.32
CA ILE A 242 20.85 27.96 -9.84
C ILE A 242 20.61 26.95 -8.69
N CYS A 243 19.57 27.10 -7.87
CA CYS A 243 19.34 26.24 -6.70
C CYS A 243 18.73 24.86 -7.02
N LEU A 244 18.03 24.73 -8.16
CA LEU A 244 17.34 23.48 -8.54
C LEU A 244 18.31 22.38 -9.03
N LYS A 245 19.48 22.75 -9.58
CA LYS A 245 20.51 21.78 -9.94
C LYS A 245 21.18 21.13 -8.71
N GLY A 246 21.12 21.77 -7.54
CA GLY A 246 21.61 21.20 -6.29
C GLY A 246 20.62 20.22 -5.64
N ALA A 247 19.31 20.36 -5.88
CA ALA A 247 18.31 19.50 -5.26
C ALA A 247 18.33 18.05 -5.80
N SER A 248 18.71 17.85 -7.07
CA SER A 248 18.94 16.51 -7.62
C SER A 248 20.22 15.84 -7.09
N GLU A 249 21.14 16.60 -6.48
CA GLU A 249 22.34 16.07 -5.83
C GLU A 249 22.14 15.82 -4.32
N ILE A 250 21.10 16.40 -3.71
CA ILE A 250 20.84 16.29 -2.26
C ILE A 250 19.97 15.08 -1.92
N PHE A 251 19.19 14.56 -2.86
CA PHE A 251 18.58 13.24 -2.73
C PHE A 251 19.47 12.23 -3.43
N PRO A 252 20.30 11.45 -2.71
CA PRO A 252 20.98 10.35 -3.35
C PRO A 252 19.89 9.47 -3.94
N THR A 253 20.02 9.21 -5.24
CA THR A 253 19.31 8.15 -5.94
C THR A 253 19.32 6.96 -4.99
N ILE A 254 18.14 6.50 -4.55
CA ILE A 254 18.04 5.23 -3.84
C ILE A 254 18.47 4.21 -4.90
N ASP A 255 19.75 3.86 -4.82
CA ASP A 255 20.42 2.93 -5.70
C ASP A 255 19.66 1.61 -5.60
N GLN A 256 18.90 1.28 -6.65
CA GLN A 256 18.20 0.00 -6.75
C GLN A 256 19.18 -1.17 -6.95
N ASP A 257 20.49 -0.89 -7.10
CA ASP A 257 21.57 -1.87 -7.15
C ASP A 257 22.28 -2.01 -5.79
N SER A 258 21.57 -2.49 -4.77
CA SER A 258 22.22 -3.00 -3.55
C SER A 258 22.76 -4.42 -3.79
N PRO A 259 24.09 -4.65 -3.70
CA PRO A 259 24.68 -5.96 -3.87
C PRO A 259 24.65 -6.72 -2.54
N PHE A 260 23.48 -7.22 -2.16
CA PHE A 260 23.37 -8.26 -1.13
C PHE A 260 22.76 -9.53 -1.74
N ARG A 261 23.56 -10.16 -2.62
CA ARG A 261 23.50 -11.59 -2.95
C ARG A 261 24.78 -12.25 -2.46
N HIS A 262 24.61 -13.36 -1.73
CA HIS A 262 25.64 -14.22 -1.11
C HIS A 262 26.30 -13.55 0.11
N GLU A 263 26.23 -14.07 1.34
CA GLU A 263 26.23 -15.45 1.85
C GLU A 263 25.27 -15.67 3.04
#